data_AF-A0A699WLW1-F1
#
_entry.id   AF-A0A699WLW1-F1
#
_cell.length_a   1.000
_cell.length_b   1.000
_cell.length_c   1.000
_cell.angle_alpha   90.00
_cell.angle_beta   90.00
_cell.angle_gamma   90.00
#
_symmetry.space_group_name_H-M   'P 1'
#
loop_
_entity.id
_entity.type
_entity.pdbx_description
1 polymer ?
#
loop_
_entity_poly.entity_id
_entity_poly.type
_entity_poly.pdbx_seq_one_letter_code
_entity_poly.pdbx_strand_id
1 'polypeptide(L)'
;MQEELHQFDRLQDEDQTVIRNKARLVTKGYAQEEGIYFEESFTPVACLEAVRIFIAYAAHKSFPIYQMDMKTAFLNGLLKEEVYVTQPDGFVDPDHPEKVYRLRKALY
;
A
#
# COMPACT_ATOMS: atom_id res chain seq x y z
N MET A 1 19.47 1.88 3.13
CA MET A 1 18.86 1.12 4.24
C MET A 1 17.52 1.79 4.51
N GLN A 2 16.42 1.13 4.14
CA GLN A 2 15.08 1.69 4.30
C GLN A 2 14.56 1.26 5.67
N GLU A 3 14.40 2.20 6.60
CA GLU A 3 13.78 1.94 7.90
C GLU A 3 12.26 1.99 7.75
N GLU A 4 11.55 0.94 8.13
CA GLU A 4 10.09 0.91 8.06
C GLU A 4 9.44 1.49 9.33
N LEU A 5 8.23 2.03 9.20
CA LEU A 5 7.40 2.43 10.35
C LEU A 5 6.33 1.35 10.56
N HIS A 6 6.35 0.73 11.74
CA HIS A 6 5.40 -0.30 12.12
C HIS A 6 4.36 0.26 13.10
N GLN A 7 3.09 0.01 12.81
CA GLN A 7 2.01 0.25 13.76
C GLN A 7 1.24 -1.04 13.98
N PHE A 8 1.36 -1.58 15.18
CA PHE A 8 0.63 -2.75 15.65
C PHE A 8 -0.46 -2.30 16.62
N ASP A 9 -1.72 -2.44 16.20
CA ASP A 9 -2.87 -2.15 17.03
C ASP A 9 -3.56 -3.46 17.41
N ARG A 10 -3.93 -3.59 18.69
CA ARG A 10 -4.75 -4.71 19.18
C ARG A 10 -6.16 -4.22 19.38
N LEU A 11 -7.11 -4.77 18.65
CA LEU A 11 -8.53 -4.59 18.94
C LEU A 11 -8.88 -5.53 20.10
N GLN A 12 -9.28 -4.97 21.24
CA GLN A 12 -9.68 -5.71 22.43
C GLN A 12 -11.16 -5.46 22.73
N ASP A 13 -11.81 -6.46 23.32
CA ASP A 13 -13.16 -6.34 23.87
C ASP A 13 -13.16 -5.64 25.24
N GLU A 14 -14.33 -5.39 25.83
CA GLU A 14 -14.46 -4.83 27.18
C GLU A 14 -13.71 -5.66 28.25
N ASP A 15 -13.61 -6.97 28.05
CA ASP A 15 -12.87 -7.91 28.90
C ASP A 15 -11.36 -7.98 28.59
N GLN A 16 -10.80 -7.02 27.84
CA GLN A 16 -9.40 -6.96 27.39
C GLN A 16 -8.95 -8.17 26.54
N THR A 17 -9.89 -8.99 26.09
CA THR A 17 -9.61 -10.13 25.22
C THR A 17 -9.33 -9.63 23.80
N VAL A 18 -8.22 -10.05 23.21
CA VAL A 18 -7.82 -9.62 21.86
C VAL A 18 -8.76 -10.24 20.82
N ILE A 19 -9.61 -9.40 20.22
CA ILE A 19 -10.52 -9.77 19.13
C ILE A 19 -9.75 -9.86 17.81
N ARG A 20 -8.85 -8.90 17.55
CA ARG A 20 -8.13 -8.82 16.27
C ARG A 20 -6.82 -8.06 16.40
N ASN A 21 -5.74 -8.64 15.90
CA ASN A 21 -4.50 -7.94 15.66
C ASN A 21 -4.56 -7.21 14.32
N LYS A 22 -4.25 -5.91 14.31
CA LYS A 22 -4.06 -5.10 13.12
C LYS A 22 -2.58 -4.74 13.04
N ALA A 23 -1.98 -4.98 11.89
CA ALA A 23 -0.64 -4.54 11.59
C ALA A 23 -0.70 -3.72 10.31
N ARG A 24 -0.03 -2.57 10.31
CA ARG A 24 0.23 -1.82 9.09
C ARG A 24 1.73 -1.87 8.81
N LEU A 25 2.08 -2.41 7.65
CA LEU A 25 3.43 -2.38 7.11
C LEU A 25 3.45 -1.29 6.04
N VAL A 26 4.32 -0.31 6.23
CA VAL A 26 4.49 0.81 5.29
C VAL A 26 5.96 0.88 4.91
N THR A 27 6.24 0.70 3.63
CA THR A 27 7.59 0.87 3.08
C THR A 27 7.91 2.36 3.07
N LYS A 28 9.00 2.77 3.72
CA LYS A 28 9.40 4.17 3.77
C LYS A 28 10.26 4.44 2.52
N GLY A 29 9.71 5.22 1.59
CA GLY A 29 10.26 5.47 0.25
C GLY A 29 11.53 6.33 0.22
N TYR A 30 12.56 6.00 1.00
CA TYR A 30 13.82 6.74 1.09
C TYR A 30 14.65 6.73 -0.20
N ALA A 31 14.21 6.03 -1.25
CA ALA A 31 14.87 5.98 -2.56
C ALA A 31 14.27 6.97 -3.57
N GLN A 32 13.29 7.79 -3.18
CA GLN A 32 12.76 8.83 -4.06
C GLN A 32 13.74 10.00 -4.15
N GLU A 33 14.50 10.04 -5.24
CA GLU A 33 15.30 11.21 -5.63
C GLU A 33 14.38 12.31 -6.18
N GLU A 34 14.53 13.53 -5.64
CA GLU A 34 13.81 14.73 -6.07
C GLU A 34 14.07 14.98 -7.57
N GLY A 35 13.01 15.00 -8.38
CA GLY A 35 13.10 15.22 -9.84
C GLY A 35 13.31 13.97 -10.70
N ILE A 36 13.48 12.77 -10.11
CA ILE A 36 13.59 11.50 -10.87
C ILE A 36 12.39 10.59 -10.58
N TYR A 37 12.08 10.36 -9.30
CA TYR A 37 10.98 9.50 -8.86
C TYR A 37 9.85 10.26 -8.15
N PHE A 38 9.94 11.60 -8.13
CA PHE A 38 8.99 12.48 -7.44
C PHE A 38 7.83 12.92 -8.36
N GLU A 39 8.06 13.03 -9.67
CA GLU A 39 6.99 13.31 -10.65
C GLU A 39 6.22 12.05 -11.07
N GLU A 40 6.89 10.89 -11.05
CA GLU A 40 6.28 9.61 -11.40
C GLU A 40 5.66 8.97 -10.15
N SER A 41 4.44 9.39 -9.83
CA SER A 41 3.66 8.79 -8.75
C SER A 41 3.34 7.33 -9.15
N PHE A 42 4.06 6.36 -8.59
CA PHE A 42 3.79 4.91 -8.75
C PHE A 42 2.43 4.47 -8.19
N THR A 43 1.74 5.39 -7.50
CA THR A 43 0.33 5.22 -7.17
C THR A 43 -0.50 5.54 -8.41
N PRO A 44 -1.39 4.63 -8.87
CA PRO A 44 -2.35 4.93 -9.93
C PRO A 44 -3.42 5.87 -9.37
N VAL A 45 -3.04 7.09 -8.99
CA VAL A 45 -3.97 8.16 -8.67
C VAL A 45 -4.42 8.69 -10.01
N ALA A 46 -5.68 8.40 -10.34
CA ALA A 46 -6.27 8.89 -11.58
C ALA A 46 -6.12 10.41 -11.63
N CYS A 47 -5.47 10.91 -12.69
CA CYS A 47 -5.36 12.33 -12.98
C CYS A 47 -6.76 12.95 -13.00
N LEU A 48 -7.00 13.98 -12.19
CA LEU A 48 -8.32 14.58 -12.02
C LEU A 48 -8.86 15.13 -13.35
N GLU A 49 -7.98 15.62 -14.21
CA GLU A 49 -8.27 16.06 -15.56
C GLU A 49 -8.85 14.91 -16.39
N ALA A 50 -8.23 13.73 -16.36
CA ALA A 50 -8.71 12.54 -17.07
C ALA A 50 -10.06 12.07 -16.52
N VAL A 51 -10.24 12.09 -15.19
CA VAL A 51 -11.52 11.75 -14.55
C VAL A 51 -12.63 12.72 -14.98
N ARG A 52 -12.35 14.02 -15.03
CA ARG A 52 -13.30 15.05 -15.47
C ARG A 52 -13.71 14.85 -16.93
N ILE A 53 -12.76 14.58 -17.82
CA ILE A 53 -13.02 14.29 -19.24
C ILE A 53 -13.87 13.03 -19.37
N PHE A 54 -13.54 11.97 -18.64
CA PHE A 54 -14.30 10.72 -18.64
C PHE A 54 -15.76 10.93 -18.20
N ILE A 55 -15.98 11.65 -17.10
CA ILE A 55 -17.33 11.96 -16.61
C ILE A 55 -18.10 12.82 -17.62
N ALA A 56 -17.47 13.85 -18.19
CA ALA A 56 -18.10 14.70 -19.20
C ALA A 56 -18.53 13.90 -20.44
N TYR A 57 -17.68 12.97 -20.90
CA TYR A 57 -17.99 12.09 -22.02
C TYR A 57 -19.13 11.11 -21.70
N ALA A 58 -19.08 10.47 -20.53
CA ALA A 58 -20.14 9.58 -20.08
C ALA A 58 -21.48 10.29 -19.97
N ALA A 59 -21.51 11.52 -19.43
CA ALA A 59 -22.70 12.36 -19.39
C ALA A 59 -23.23 12.69 -20.81
N HIS A 60 -22.34 13.06 -21.73
CA HIS A 60 -22.71 13.34 -23.13
C HIS A 60 -23.30 12.12 -23.86
N LYS A 61 -22.83 10.91 -23.54
CA LYS A 61 -23.35 9.65 -24.10
C LYS A 61 -24.47 9.03 -23.28
N SER A 62 -24.91 9.68 -22.20
CA SER A 62 -25.91 9.16 -21.26
C SER A 62 -25.55 7.77 -20.70
N PHE A 63 -24.26 7.52 -20.50
CA PHE A 63 -23.77 6.28 -19.90
C PHE A 63 -23.94 6.30 -18.39
N PRO A 64 -24.44 5.20 -17.79
CA PRO A 64 -24.44 5.06 -16.34
C PRO A 64 -22.99 4.91 -15.83
N ILE A 65 -22.65 5.66 -14.79
CA ILE A 65 -21.36 5.56 -14.08
C ILE A 65 -21.61 4.82 -12.77
N TYR A 66 -20.78 3.82 -12.49
CA TYR A 66 -20.79 3.09 -11.23
C TYR A 66 -19.47 3.33 -10.50
N GLN A 67 -19.55 3.60 -9.19
CA GLN A 67 -18.38 3.73 -8.33
C GLN A 67 -18.26 2.49 -7.46
N MET A 68 -17.06 1.92 -7.39
CA MET A 68 -16.73 0.83 -6.48
C MET A 68 -15.43 1.15 -5.75
N ASP A 69 -15.50 1.24 -4.43
CA ASP A 69 -14.31 1.31 -3.58
C ASP A 69 -13.93 -0.10 -3.11
N MET A 70 -12.79 -0.60 -3.60
CA MET A 70 -12.27 -1.91 -3.24
C MET A 70 -11.19 -1.76 -2.17
N LYS A 71 -11.51 -2.15 -0.94
CA LYS A 71 -10.59 -2.12 0.22
C LYS A 71 -9.24 -2.83 -0.01
N THR A 72 -9.16 -3.72 -1.00
CA THR A 72 -7.97 -4.55 -1.29
C THR A 72 -7.41 -4.34 -2.70
N ALA A 73 -7.86 -3.31 -3.45
CA ALA A 73 -7.40 -3.08 -4.82
C ALA A 73 -5.87 -2.89 -4.90
N PHE A 74 -5.31 -2.12 -3.98
CA PHE A 74 -3.87 -1.87 -3.92
C PHE A 74 -3.07 -3.11 -3.52
N LEU A 75 -3.57 -3.90 -2.57
CA LEU A 75 -2.85 -5.05 -2.00
C LEU A 75 -2.79 -6.28 -2.92
N ASN A 76 -3.41 -6.23 -4.10
CA ASN A 76 -3.37 -7.32 -5.08
C ASN A 76 -2.64 -6.95 -6.37
N GLY A 77 -2.02 -5.77 -6.44
CA GLY A 77 -1.13 -5.42 -7.54
C GLY A 77 0.06 -6.40 -7.60
N LEU A 78 0.28 -6.99 -8.77
CA LEU A 78 1.52 -7.72 -9.07
C LEU A 78 2.67 -6.72 -9.10
N LEU A 79 3.68 -6.92 -8.26
CA LEU A 79 4.94 -6.19 -8.35
C LEU A 79 5.71 -6.71 -9.57
N LYS A 80 6.14 -5.81 -10.46
CA LYS A 80 7.02 -6.17 -11.57
C LYS A 80 8.47 -6.28 -11.09
N GLU A 81 8.82 -5.50 -10.08
CA GLU A 81 10.13 -5.40 -9.48
C GLU A 81 10.27 -6.34 -8.28
N GLU A 82 11.47 -6.86 -8.06
CA GLU A 82 11.78 -7.59 -6.82
C GLU A 82 12.09 -6.60 -5.71
N VAL A 83 11.14 -6.48 -4.77
CA VAL A 83 11.29 -5.62 -3.59
C VAL A 83 11.55 -6.49 -2.36
N TYR A 84 12.58 -6.12 -1.61
CA TYR A 84 12.93 -6.75 -0.33
C TYR A 84 12.73 -5.75 0.80
N VAL A 85 12.17 -6.23 1.91
CA VAL A 85 11.93 -5.44 3.13
C VAL A 85 12.64 -6.07 4.32
N THR A 86 13.13 -5.23 5.22
CA THR A 86 13.71 -5.69 6.49
C THR A 86 12.67 -6.39 7.33
N GLN A 87 13.12 -7.25 8.26
CA GLN A 87 12.20 -7.89 9.19
C GLN A 87 11.60 -6.83 10.12
N PRO A 88 10.27 -6.84 10.34
CA PRO A 88 9.64 -5.89 11.23
C PRO A 88 10.13 -6.04 12.66
N ASP A 89 10.21 -4.92 13.37
CA ASP A 89 10.48 -4.93 14.81
C ASP A 89 9.44 -5.80 15.54
N GLY A 90 9.93 -6.76 16.34
CA GLY A 90 9.10 -7.74 17.05
C GLY A 90 8.75 -9.00 16.27
N PHE A 91 9.14 -9.11 15.00
CA PHE A 91 8.95 -10.29 14.14
C PHE A 91 10.25 -10.84 13.53
N VAL A 92 11.40 -10.40 14.04
CA VAL A 92 12.73 -10.87 13.60
C VAL A 92 12.91 -12.36 13.94
N ASP A 93 13.29 -13.14 12.94
CA ASP A 93 13.67 -14.55 13.08
C ASP A 93 14.96 -14.66 13.93
N PRO A 94 14.92 -15.31 15.11
CA PRO A 94 16.08 -15.44 15.98
C PRO A 94 17.24 -16.24 15.35
N ASP A 95 16.91 -17.20 14.48
CA ASP A 95 17.90 -18.06 13.83
C ASP A 95 18.53 -17.37 12.60
N HIS A 96 17.87 -16.35 12.07
CA HIS A 96 18.30 -15.64 10.86
C HIS A 96 17.99 -14.13 10.92
N PRO A 97 18.58 -13.39 11.86
CA PRO A 97 18.25 -11.98 12.10
C PRO A 97 18.59 -11.08 10.89
N GLU A 98 19.56 -11.47 10.06
CA GLU A 98 20.03 -10.72 8.90
C GLU A 98 19.18 -10.93 7.63
N LYS A 99 18.22 -11.87 7.64
CA LYS A 99 17.37 -12.11 6.48
C LYS A 99 16.41 -10.96 6.23
N VAL A 100 15.95 -10.87 4.98
CA VAL A 100 14.96 -9.91 4.49
C VAL A 100 13.78 -10.66 3.88
N TYR A 101 12.59 -10.07 3.93
CA TYR A 101 11.40 -10.62 3.28
C TYR A 101 11.28 -10.12 1.85
N ARG A 102 10.93 -11.00 0.91
CA ARG A 102 10.59 -10.59 -0.45
C ARG A 102 9.10 -10.31 -0.55
N LEU A 103 8.73 -9.12 -1.02
CA LEU A 103 7.34 -8.77 -1.28
C LEU A 103 6.84 -9.52 -2.52
N ARG A 104 5.73 -10.25 -2.36
CA ARG A 104 5.05 -10.93 -3.48
C ARG A 104 3.92 -10.09 -4.09
N LYS A 105 3.46 -9.07 -3.36
CA LYS A 105 2.35 -8.19 -3.72
C LYS A 105 2.68 -6.77 -3.29
N ALA A 106 2.10 -5.80 -3.97
CA ALA A 106 2.28 -4.39 -3.65
C ALA A 106 1.81 -4.07 -2.22
N LEU A 107 2.59 -3.25 -1.53
CA LEU A 107 2.24 -2.67 -0.23
C LEU A 107 1.80 -1.21 -0.42
N TYR A 108 1.25 -0.64 0.66
CA TYR A 108 0.79 0.76 0.73
C TYR A 108 1.87 1.63 1.38
#